data_AF-A0A2G9NXE3-F1
#
_entry.id   AF-A0A2G9NXE3-F1
#
_cell.length_a   1.000
_cell.length_b   1.000
_cell.length_c   1.000
_cell.angle_alpha   90.00
_cell.angle_beta   90.00
_cell.angle_gamma   90.00
#
_symmetry.space_group_name_H-M   'P 1'
#
loop_
_entity.id
_entity.type
_entity.pdbx_description
1 polymer ?
#
loop_
_entity_poly.entity_id
_entity_poly.type
_entity_poly.pdbx_seq_one_letter_code
_entity_poly.pdbx_strand_id
1 'polypeptide(L)'
;MNSRNHKYALLLVAAVAITAAGAMSQAFAQNVNDGMDGYVVGTSGIYTGNSNECWYDDGEGNMLPCKIDTGDTAWILTATSLVLIMTPGVGFFYGGLARSKNVVNVLGMTIIVMGLISVQWVLWGYSLAFGPIDSDANMFMGSLQYAGFNQVSHYAPLGEAGPCADTWSAAYQMNAMVEGDVCSQGWPGTVPHQLFAMFQATFAIITPALIIGGLIDRIKFSALIIFILLWATFVYDPVAHWVWGGGYIGGGALDLNPDLSPSFALDFAGGTVVHITSGFSALAGALVLGRRL
;
A
#
# COMPACT_ATOMS: atom_id res chain seq x y z
N MET A 1 1.27 -23.14 27.31
CA MET A 1 1.88 -22.48 26.13
C MET A 1 3.28 -22.00 26.51
N ASN A 2 4.32 -22.40 25.78
CA ASN A 2 5.72 -22.23 26.17
C ASN A 2 6.18 -20.77 25.99
N SER A 3 6.85 -20.19 27.00
CA SER A 3 7.10 -18.73 27.15
C SER A 3 8.02 -18.11 26.09
N ARG A 4 8.72 -18.94 25.32
CA ARG A 4 9.65 -18.52 24.26
C ARG A 4 8.95 -17.91 23.05
N ASN A 5 7.79 -18.43 22.66
CA ASN A 5 7.11 -18.02 21.43
C ASN A 5 6.43 -16.63 21.55
N HIS A 6 6.03 -16.23 22.76
CA HIS A 6 5.49 -14.88 23.00
C HIS A 6 6.55 -13.80 22.82
N LYS A 7 7.80 -14.08 23.23
CA LYS A 7 8.91 -13.12 23.10
C LYS A 7 9.20 -12.81 21.64
N TYR A 8 9.16 -13.81 20.76
CA TYR A 8 9.35 -13.59 19.32
C TYR A 8 8.20 -12.81 18.69
N ALA A 9 6.95 -13.09 19.05
CA ALA A 9 5.80 -12.33 18.56
C ALA A 9 5.83 -10.86 19.02
N LEU A 10 6.20 -10.61 20.27
CA LEU A 10 6.32 -9.25 20.82
C LEU A 10 7.49 -8.48 20.20
N LEU A 11 8.61 -9.16 19.93
CA LEU A 11 9.74 -8.59 19.19
C LEU A 11 9.38 -8.26 17.74
N LEU A 12 8.54 -9.08 17.10
CA LEU A 12 8.07 -8.83 15.73
C LEU A 12 7.10 -7.65 15.69
N VAL A 13 6.19 -7.54 16.66
CA VAL A 13 5.30 -6.36 16.81
C VAL A 13 6.10 -5.09 17.11
N ALA A 14 7.09 -5.16 18.01
CA ALA A 14 7.97 -4.04 18.28
C ALA A 14 8.78 -3.65 17.02
N ALA A 15 9.32 -4.63 16.29
CA ALA A 15 10.04 -4.37 15.04
C ALA A 15 9.13 -3.73 13.99
N VAL A 16 7.86 -4.13 13.90
CA VAL A 16 6.87 -3.61 12.94
C VAL A 16 6.38 -2.22 13.33
N ALA A 17 6.12 -1.97 14.62
CA ALA A 17 5.82 -0.64 15.11
C ALA A 17 7.02 0.31 14.93
N ILE A 18 8.26 -0.19 15.11
CA ILE A 18 9.49 0.57 14.90
C ILE A 18 9.82 0.74 13.42
N THR A 19 9.46 -0.19 12.52
CA THR A 19 9.61 0.04 11.06
C THR A 19 8.52 0.93 10.52
N ALA A 20 7.27 0.80 10.98
CA ALA A 20 6.19 1.70 10.60
C ALA A 20 6.41 3.13 11.13
N ALA A 21 6.95 3.31 12.35
CA ALA A 21 7.28 4.62 12.91
C ALA A 21 8.68 5.13 12.52
N GLY A 22 9.63 4.23 12.26
CA GLY A 22 11.01 4.55 11.87
C GLY A 22 11.16 4.88 10.38
N ALA A 23 10.37 4.24 9.52
CA ALA A 23 10.24 4.68 8.13
C ALA A 23 9.66 6.12 8.04
N MET A 24 8.87 6.55 9.04
CA MET A 24 8.36 7.92 9.12
C MET A 24 9.38 8.95 9.66
N SER A 25 10.55 8.53 10.16
CA SER A 25 11.55 9.47 10.69
C SER A 25 12.90 9.48 9.97
N GLN A 26 13.20 8.46 9.16
CA GLN A 26 14.49 8.31 8.49
C GLN A 26 14.35 7.47 7.19
N ALA A 27 13.71 7.99 6.14
CA ALA A 27 14.06 7.54 4.80
C ALA A 27 15.40 8.21 4.44
N PHE A 28 16.42 7.38 4.27
CA PHE A 28 17.84 7.71 4.35
C PHE A 28 18.29 8.76 3.31
N ALA A 29 19.24 9.59 3.76
CA ALA A 29 20.05 10.47 2.95
C ALA A 29 20.74 9.71 1.79
N GLN A 30 20.36 10.00 0.54
CA GLN A 30 21.30 9.87 -0.56
C GLN A 30 22.15 11.14 -0.58
N ASN A 31 23.37 11.02 -0.07
CA ASN A 31 24.41 11.99 -0.34
C ASN A 31 25.02 11.61 -1.70
N VAL A 32 24.59 12.28 -2.77
CA VAL A 32 25.24 12.20 -4.08
C VAL A 32 26.10 13.43 -4.25
N ASN A 33 27.42 13.23 -4.19
CA ASN A 33 28.44 14.25 -4.41
C ASN A 33 28.50 14.74 -5.88
N ASP A 34 27.40 14.76 -6.63
CA ASP A 34 27.39 15.11 -8.05
C ASP A 34 26.92 16.55 -8.34
N GLY A 35 26.59 17.34 -7.32
CA GLY A 35 26.37 18.77 -7.47
C GLY A 35 25.10 19.15 -8.24
N MET A 36 24.11 18.26 -8.30
CA MET A 36 22.76 18.58 -8.78
C MET A 36 21.75 18.80 -7.64
N ASP A 37 22.22 19.26 -6.48
CA ASP A 37 21.39 19.50 -5.31
C ASP A 37 20.46 20.70 -5.55
N GLY A 38 19.20 20.42 -5.90
CA GLY A 38 18.06 21.34 -5.82
C GLY A 38 17.70 21.76 -4.38
N TYR A 39 18.69 21.80 -3.48
CA TYR A 39 18.51 22.29 -2.11
C TYR A 39 18.56 23.81 -2.11
N VAL A 40 17.41 24.44 -2.31
CA VAL A 40 17.24 25.88 -2.08
C VAL A 40 17.02 26.11 -0.59
N VAL A 41 17.86 26.96 0.01
CA VAL A 41 17.73 27.37 1.42
C VAL A 41 16.37 28.05 1.60
N GLY A 42 15.42 27.36 2.24
CA GLY A 42 14.05 27.84 2.45
C GLY A 42 12.95 26.96 1.84
N THR A 43 13.31 25.96 1.03
CA THR A 43 12.38 25.03 0.37
C THR A 43 12.68 23.59 0.82
N SER A 44 11.65 22.84 1.22
CA SER A 44 11.82 21.50 1.82
C SER A 44 11.70 20.38 0.78
N GLY A 45 12.80 19.69 0.46
CA GLY A 45 12.79 18.45 -0.33
C GLY A 45 14.16 18.04 -0.85
N ILE A 46 14.40 16.73 -1.01
CA ILE A 46 15.57 16.19 -1.74
C ILE A 46 15.03 15.52 -3.00
N TYR A 47 15.45 15.98 -4.17
CA TYR A 47 15.06 15.37 -5.45
C TYR A 47 15.56 13.92 -5.50
N THR A 48 14.65 12.98 -5.66
CA THR A 48 14.94 11.53 -5.60
C THR A 48 15.39 10.95 -6.93
N GLY A 49 15.26 11.70 -8.04
CA GLY A 49 15.51 11.18 -9.39
C GLY A 49 14.45 10.21 -9.91
N ASN A 50 13.36 10.00 -9.16
CA ASN A 50 12.25 9.16 -9.60
C ASN A 50 11.40 9.90 -10.64
N SER A 51 11.30 9.35 -11.85
CA SER A 51 10.50 9.93 -12.94
C SER A 51 8.99 9.86 -12.71
N ASN A 52 8.53 9.00 -11.79
CA ASN A 52 7.12 8.83 -11.48
C ASN A 52 6.66 9.68 -10.29
N GLU A 53 7.58 10.37 -9.62
CA GLU A 53 7.25 11.37 -8.62
C GLU A 53 7.10 12.74 -9.27
N CYS A 54 6.20 13.53 -8.72
CA CYS A 54 5.89 14.85 -9.24
C CYS A 54 6.90 15.87 -8.76
N TRP A 55 7.82 16.20 -9.66
CA TRP A 55 8.82 17.25 -9.51
C TRP A 55 8.73 18.17 -10.72
N TYR A 56 8.97 19.46 -10.53
CA TYR A 56 8.97 20.44 -11.61
C TYR A 56 10.18 21.37 -11.50
N ASP A 57 10.66 21.84 -12.66
CA ASP A 57 11.71 22.85 -12.76
C ASP A 57 11.10 24.24 -12.58
N ASP A 58 11.66 25.05 -11.68
CA ASP A 58 11.22 26.42 -11.42
C ASP A 58 11.68 27.42 -12.51
N GLY A 59 12.46 26.97 -13.49
CA GLY A 59 13.03 27.79 -14.56
C GLY A 59 14.34 28.47 -14.17
N GLU A 60 14.80 28.28 -12.93
CA GLU A 60 16.10 28.73 -12.41
C GLU A 60 17.10 27.56 -12.31
N GLY A 61 16.70 26.37 -12.75
CA GLY A 61 17.49 25.15 -12.72
C GLY A 61 17.33 24.35 -11.43
N ASN A 62 16.34 24.67 -10.59
CA ASN A 62 16.04 23.92 -9.37
C ASN A 62 14.84 23.00 -9.58
N MET A 63 14.94 21.77 -9.04
CA MET A 63 13.83 20.82 -9.02
C MET A 63 13.04 20.94 -7.72
N LEU A 64 11.79 21.39 -7.80
CA LEU A 64 10.88 21.54 -6.68
C LEU A 64 9.82 20.44 -6.67
N PRO A 65 9.40 19.95 -5.48
CA PRO A 65 8.33 18.97 -5.41
C PRO A 65 6.98 19.63 -5.70
N CYS A 66 6.07 18.89 -6.34
CA CYS A 66 4.71 19.35 -6.51
C CYS A 66 3.99 19.52 -5.17
N LYS A 67 2.96 20.37 -5.17
CA LYS A 67 2.24 20.77 -3.97
C LYS A 67 1.65 19.57 -3.23
N ILE A 68 1.94 19.53 -1.92
CA ILE A 68 1.32 18.61 -0.96
C ILE A 68 0.33 19.40 -0.12
N ASP A 69 -0.88 18.86 0.04
CA ASP A 69 -1.89 19.46 0.91
C ASP A 69 -1.81 18.86 2.33
N THR A 70 -1.78 19.75 3.32
CA THR A 70 -1.64 19.34 4.72
C THR A 70 -2.94 18.75 5.29
N GLY A 71 -4.10 19.19 4.80
CA GLY A 71 -5.41 18.62 5.14
C GLY A 71 -5.57 17.20 4.61
N ASP A 72 -5.18 16.98 3.35
CA ASP A 72 -5.18 15.64 2.74
C ASP A 72 -4.20 14.70 3.43
N THR A 73 -3.02 15.19 3.74
CA THR A 73 -2.03 14.44 4.51
C THR A 73 -2.58 14.05 5.89
N ALA A 74 -3.21 14.98 6.61
CA ALA A 74 -3.83 14.70 7.90
C ALA A 74 -4.99 13.69 7.79
N TRP A 75 -5.81 13.81 6.74
CA TRP A 75 -6.90 12.90 6.48
C TRP A 75 -6.40 11.49 6.17
N ILE A 76 -5.42 11.34 5.28
CA ILE A 76 -4.86 10.02 4.91
C ILE A 76 -4.12 9.39 6.08
N LEU A 77 -3.43 10.14 6.93
CA LEU A 77 -2.85 9.62 8.18
C LEU A 77 -3.92 9.07 9.13
N THR A 78 -5.03 9.82 9.26
CA THR A 78 -6.18 9.42 10.07
C THR A 78 -6.84 8.16 9.49
N ALA A 79 -7.10 8.16 8.18
CA ALA A 79 -7.69 7.03 7.46
C ALA A 79 -6.80 5.77 7.55
N THR A 80 -5.49 5.91 7.37
CA THR A 80 -4.50 4.83 7.55
C THR A 80 -4.62 4.22 8.95
N SER A 81 -4.72 5.06 9.98
CA SER A 81 -4.87 4.61 11.36
C SER A 81 -6.19 3.86 11.59
N LEU A 82 -7.30 4.36 11.03
CA LEU A 82 -8.61 3.71 11.11
C LEU A 82 -8.63 2.35 10.40
N VAL A 83 -8.05 2.25 9.21
CA VAL A 83 -7.97 0.99 8.46
C VAL A 83 -7.05 0.00 9.17
N LEU A 84 -5.93 0.44 9.74
CA LEU A 84 -5.04 -0.44 10.49
C LEU A 84 -5.75 -1.08 11.70
N ILE A 85 -6.63 -0.34 12.40
CA ILE A 85 -7.45 -0.84 13.51
C ILE A 85 -8.45 -1.92 13.06
N MET A 86 -8.85 -1.95 11.79
CA MET A 86 -9.73 -3.02 11.29
C MET A 86 -9.07 -4.40 11.38
N THR A 87 -7.74 -4.50 11.27
CA THR A 87 -7.03 -5.80 11.32
C THR A 87 -7.19 -6.52 12.66
N PRO A 88 -6.90 -5.90 13.84
CA PRO A 88 -7.22 -6.51 15.12
C PRO A 88 -8.73 -6.65 15.31
N GLY A 89 -9.54 -5.74 14.75
CA GLY A 89 -11.01 -5.87 14.72
C GLY A 89 -11.48 -7.17 14.06
N VAL A 90 -10.89 -7.55 12.93
CA VAL A 90 -11.12 -8.82 12.24
C VAL A 90 -10.67 -10.01 13.10
N GLY A 91 -9.55 -9.87 13.82
CA GLY A 91 -9.11 -10.87 14.80
C GLY A 91 -10.14 -11.11 15.90
N PHE A 92 -10.77 -10.06 16.44
CA PHE A 92 -11.86 -10.18 17.41
C PHE A 92 -13.14 -10.73 16.79
N PHE A 93 -13.49 -10.28 15.60
CA PHE A 93 -14.67 -10.74 14.87
C PHE A 93 -14.62 -12.25 14.63
N TYR A 94 -13.53 -12.74 14.03
CA TYR A 94 -13.37 -14.18 13.82
C TYR A 94 -13.06 -14.95 15.10
N GLY A 95 -12.41 -14.33 16.09
CA GLY A 95 -12.28 -14.91 17.43
C GLY A 95 -13.65 -15.20 18.05
N GLY A 96 -14.61 -14.29 17.92
CA GLY A 96 -15.99 -14.47 18.40
C GLY A 96 -16.78 -15.53 17.63
N LEU A 97 -16.49 -15.71 16.34
CA LEU A 97 -17.10 -16.78 15.53
C LEU A 97 -16.42 -18.14 15.72
N ALA A 98 -15.17 -18.15 16.20
CA ALA A 98 -14.42 -19.36 16.47
C ALA A 98 -14.83 -19.99 17.81
N ARG A 99 -14.44 -21.25 18.01
CA ARG A 99 -14.62 -21.90 19.31
C ARG A 99 -13.74 -21.21 20.35
N SER A 100 -14.28 -21.04 21.56
CA SER A 100 -13.61 -20.35 22.69
C SER A 100 -12.18 -20.84 22.95
N LYS A 101 -11.91 -22.14 22.75
CA LYS A 101 -10.57 -22.73 22.91
C LYS A 101 -9.51 -22.20 21.94
N ASN A 102 -9.92 -21.57 20.83
CA ASN A 102 -9.05 -21.17 19.72
C ASN A 102 -8.93 -19.65 19.55
N VAL A 103 -9.64 -18.84 20.34
CA VAL A 103 -9.65 -17.37 20.24
C VAL A 103 -8.24 -16.78 20.30
N VAL A 104 -7.43 -17.24 21.26
CA VAL A 104 -6.05 -16.77 21.43
C VAL A 104 -5.19 -17.08 20.20
N ASN A 105 -5.41 -18.23 19.57
CA ASN A 105 -4.69 -18.63 18.37
C ASN A 105 -5.07 -17.73 17.17
N VAL A 106 -6.36 -17.41 17.02
CA VAL A 106 -6.85 -16.51 15.95
C VAL A 106 -6.26 -15.11 16.11
N LEU A 107 -6.28 -14.57 17.33
CA LEU A 107 -5.67 -13.27 17.62
C LEU A 107 -4.15 -13.28 17.35
N GLY A 108 -3.45 -14.33 17.77
CA GLY A 108 -2.01 -14.49 17.52
C GLY A 108 -1.68 -14.57 16.03
N MET A 109 -2.45 -15.34 15.25
CA MET A 109 -2.28 -15.42 13.79
C MET A 109 -2.48 -14.06 13.12
N THR A 110 -3.49 -13.30 13.55
CA THR A 110 -3.80 -11.97 12.99
C THR A 110 -2.65 -10.98 13.23
N ILE A 111 -2.10 -10.93 14.45
CA ILE A 111 -0.97 -10.05 14.79
C ILE A 111 0.29 -10.42 13.99
N ILE A 112 0.52 -11.72 13.79
CA ILE A 112 1.68 -12.20 13.03
C ILE A 112 1.54 -11.87 11.55
N VAL A 113 0.34 -12.01 10.98
CA VAL A 113 0.08 -11.60 9.59
C VAL A 113 0.32 -10.11 9.41
N MET A 114 -0.14 -9.28 10.35
CA MET A 114 0.16 -7.85 10.33
C MET A 114 1.66 -7.57 10.24
N GLY A 115 2.46 -8.20 11.10
CA GLY A 115 3.91 -7.99 11.07
C GLY A 115 4.60 -8.57 9.83
N LEU A 116 4.14 -9.73 9.37
CA LEU A 116 4.68 -10.43 8.21
C LEU A 116 4.46 -9.64 6.92
N ILE A 117 3.24 -9.11 6.73
CA ILE A 117 2.89 -8.34 5.55
C ILE A 117 3.53 -6.95 5.59
N SER A 118 3.62 -6.29 6.74
CA SER A 118 4.37 -5.02 6.85
C SER A 118 5.80 -5.16 6.31
N VAL A 119 6.49 -6.25 6.64
CA VAL A 119 7.86 -6.50 6.15
C VAL A 119 7.86 -6.81 4.66
N GLN A 120 6.98 -7.70 4.19
CA GLN A 120 6.90 -8.06 2.77
C GLN A 120 6.56 -6.85 1.90
N TRP A 121 5.66 -5.98 2.36
CA TRP A 121 5.25 -4.76 1.67
C TRP A 121 6.40 -3.80 1.42
N VAL A 122 7.22 -3.56 2.44
CA VAL A 122 8.40 -2.68 2.33
C VAL A 122 9.47 -3.31 1.43
N LEU A 123 9.73 -4.61 1.56
CA LEU A 123 10.80 -5.27 0.82
C LEU A 123 10.51 -5.36 -0.69
N TRP A 124 9.30 -5.75 -1.08
CA TRP A 124 8.94 -5.83 -2.50
C TRP A 124 7.45 -5.60 -2.80
N GLY A 125 6.54 -5.82 -1.85
CA GLY A 125 5.10 -5.81 -2.15
C GLY A 125 4.58 -4.50 -2.71
N TYR A 126 5.02 -3.37 -2.15
CA TYR A 126 4.66 -2.05 -2.67
C TYR A 126 5.15 -1.87 -4.11
N SER A 127 6.38 -2.30 -4.41
CA SER A 127 6.95 -2.22 -5.75
C SER A 127 6.18 -3.09 -6.75
N LEU A 128 5.82 -4.32 -6.37
CA LEU A 128 5.05 -5.20 -7.25
C LEU A 128 3.61 -4.72 -7.47
N ALA A 129 3.03 -3.98 -6.52
CA ALA A 129 1.68 -3.44 -6.62
C ALA A 129 1.64 -2.09 -7.36
N PHE A 130 2.55 -1.16 -7.06
CA PHE A 130 2.50 0.24 -7.52
C PHE A 130 3.78 0.70 -8.25
N GLY A 131 4.67 -0.24 -8.59
CA GLY A 131 5.86 0.06 -9.40
C GLY A 131 5.48 0.47 -10.83
N PRO A 132 6.32 1.29 -11.48
CA PRO A 132 6.04 1.81 -12.81
C PRO A 132 5.98 0.72 -13.89
N ILE A 133 5.22 1.04 -14.93
CA ILE A 133 4.98 0.17 -16.09
C ILE A 133 5.88 0.64 -17.23
N ASP A 134 7.09 0.09 -17.27
CA ASP A 134 8.08 0.41 -18.32
C ASP A 134 7.97 -0.52 -19.55
N SER A 135 7.18 -1.60 -19.45
CA SER A 135 7.00 -2.59 -20.51
C SER A 135 5.63 -3.27 -20.42
N ASP A 136 5.15 -3.84 -21.52
CA ASP A 136 3.87 -4.57 -21.58
C ASP A 136 3.79 -5.75 -20.58
N ALA A 137 4.95 -6.32 -20.19
CA ALA A 137 5.01 -7.37 -19.18
C ALA A 137 4.66 -6.85 -17.77
N ASN A 138 4.94 -5.57 -17.50
CA ASN A 138 4.66 -4.96 -16.20
C ASN A 138 3.18 -4.69 -16.00
N MET A 139 2.32 -4.85 -17.02
CA MET A 139 0.87 -4.75 -16.88
C MET A 139 0.28 -5.82 -15.93
N PHE A 140 0.98 -6.95 -15.78
CA PHE A 140 0.59 -8.03 -14.87
C PHE A 140 1.07 -7.79 -13.44
N MET A 141 2.24 -7.20 -13.26
CA MET A 141 2.87 -6.98 -11.95
C MET A 141 3.87 -5.84 -12.12
N GLY A 142 3.89 -4.91 -11.16
CA GLY A 142 4.78 -3.76 -11.18
C GLY A 142 6.26 -4.15 -11.18
N SER A 143 7.12 -3.18 -11.51
CA SER A 143 8.56 -3.36 -11.49
C SER A 143 9.13 -3.44 -10.07
N LEU A 144 10.41 -3.82 -9.92
CA LEU A 144 11.11 -3.86 -8.63
C LEU A 144 11.84 -2.55 -8.27
N GLN A 145 11.52 -1.43 -8.94
CA GLN A 145 12.22 -0.15 -8.74
C GLN A 145 12.06 0.41 -7.31
N TYR A 146 10.91 0.15 -6.68
CA TYR A 146 10.58 0.59 -5.31
C TYR A 146 10.86 -0.47 -4.25
N ALA A 147 11.58 -1.53 -4.58
CA ALA A 147 11.96 -2.55 -3.61
C ALA A 147 12.76 -1.93 -2.46
N GLY A 148 12.40 -2.27 -1.22
CA GLY A 148 12.99 -1.66 -0.03
C GLY A 148 12.64 -0.18 0.18
N PHE A 149 11.56 0.31 -0.45
CA PHE A 149 11.18 1.74 -0.49
C PHE A 149 12.27 2.64 -1.10
N ASN A 150 13.07 2.08 -1.99
CA ASN A 150 13.97 2.86 -2.82
C ASN A 150 13.15 3.84 -3.67
N GLN A 151 13.56 5.11 -3.73
CA GLN A 151 12.88 6.14 -4.54
C GLN A 151 11.38 6.33 -4.20
N VAL A 152 10.99 6.04 -2.96
CA VAL A 152 9.65 6.33 -2.43
C VAL A 152 9.77 7.48 -1.43
N SER A 153 9.54 8.70 -1.89
CA SER A 153 9.80 9.91 -1.12
C SER A 153 8.60 10.39 -0.28
N HIS A 154 8.89 11.09 0.82
CA HIS A 154 7.89 11.87 1.54
C HIS A 154 7.74 13.29 0.98
N TYR A 155 8.61 13.68 0.05
CA TYR A 155 8.71 15.06 -0.41
C TYR A 155 7.83 15.36 -1.61
N ALA A 156 7.51 14.37 -2.44
CA ALA A 156 6.70 14.54 -3.63
C ALA A 156 5.53 13.53 -3.69
N PRO A 157 4.39 13.92 -4.30
CA PRO A 157 3.32 12.99 -4.66
C PRO A 157 3.69 12.17 -5.91
N LEU A 158 2.92 11.09 -6.18
CA LEU A 158 3.05 10.31 -7.42
C LEU A 158 2.34 11.01 -8.59
N GLY A 159 2.94 10.97 -9.78
CA GLY A 159 2.36 11.41 -11.04
C GLY A 159 3.10 12.57 -11.72
N GLU A 160 2.63 12.96 -12.89
CA GLU A 160 3.24 14.02 -13.69
C GLU A 160 2.89 15.41 -13.16
N ALA A 161 3.81 16.36 -13.31
CA ALA A 161 3.61 17.75 -12.93
C ALA A 161 2.70 18.48 -13.92
N GLY A 162 1.73 19.23 -13.39
CA GLY A 162 0.85 20.08 -14.20
C GLY A 162 0.11 21.12 -13.37
N PRO A 163 -0.75 21.93 -14.01
CA PRO A 163 -1.55 22.94 -13.32
C PRO A 163 -2.46 22.29 -12.27
N CYS A 164 -2.53 22.87 -11.08
CA CYS A 164 -3.43 22.36 -10.05
C CYS A 164 -4.92 22.46 -10.44
N ALA A 165 -5.31 23.43 -11.26
CA ALA A 165 -6.70 23.70 -11.63
C ALA A 165 -7.40 22.55 -12.38
N ASP A 166 -6.64 21.75 -13.13
CA ASP A 166 -7.19 20.68 -13.98
C ASP A 166 -7.19 19.31 -13.28
N THR A 167 -6.76 19.25 -12.01
CA THR A 167 -6.67 18.00 -11.26
C THR A 167 -8.03 17.55 -10.70
N TRP A 168 -8.19 16.23 -10.51
CA TRP A 168 -9.34 15.68 -9.77
C TRP A 168 -9.44 16.27 -8.35
N SER A 169 -8.30 16.52 -7.70
CA SER A 169 -8.23 17.23 -6.42
C SER A 169 -8.89 18.60 -6.50
N ALA A 170 -8.59 19.42 -7.51
CA ALA A 170 -9.22 20.72 -7.68
C ALA A 170 -10.74 20.64 -7.96
N ALA A 171 -11.18 19.65 -8.73
CA ALA A 171 -12.61 19.46 -9.05
C ALA A 171 -13.46 19.13 -7.80
N TYR A 172 -12.90 18.45 -6.80
CA TYR A 172 -13.65 17.98 -5.62
C TYR A 172 -13.27 18.67 -4.29
N GLN A 173 -12.12 19.34 -4.18
CA GLN A 173 -11.60 19.89 -2.90
C GLN A 173 -11.74 21.41 -2.72
N MET A 174 -12.76 22.05 -3.28
CA MET A 174 -13.26 23.38 -2.87
C MET A 174 -12.23 24.33 -2.17
N ASN A 175 -11.43 25.05 -2.98
CA ASN A 175 -10.81 26.37 -2.67
C ASN A 175 -9.41 26.48 -1.99
N ALA A 176 -8.51 25.50 -2.07
CA ALA A 176 -7.12 25.67 -1.55
C ALA A 176 -6.02 25.73 -2.63
N MET A 177 -6.34 25.49 -3.91
CA MET A 177 -5.38 25.55 -5.01
C MET A 177 -5.31 26.99 -5.54
N VAL A 178 -4.14 27.62 -5.48
CA VAL A 178 -3.93 28.98 -6.00
C VAL A 178 -3.57 28.88 -7.48
N GLU A 179 -4.07 29.80 -8.28
CA GLU A 179 -3.68 29.94 -9.69
C GLU A 179 -2.16 30.20 -9.76
N GLY A 180 -1.41 29.27 -10.34
CA GLY A 180 0.06 29.29 -10.40
C GLY A 180 0.77 28.16 -9.65
N ASP A 181 0.05 27.40 -8.80
CA ASP A 181 0.63 26.22 -8.14
C ASP A 181 0.76 25.03 -9.12
N VAL A 182 1.81 24.23 -8.94
CA VAL A 182 2.04 22.98 -9.67
C VAL A 182 1.66 21.78 -8.79
N CYS A 183 0.80 20.92 -9.31
CA CYS A 183 0.30 19.73 -8.61
C CYS A 183 0.54 18.48 -9.45
N SER A 184 0.50 17.31 -8.79
CA SER A 184 0.47 16.06 -9.53
C SER A 184 -0.88 15.84 -10.21
N GLN A 185 -0.80 15.42 -11.46
CA GLN A 185 -1.93 14.97 -12.27
C GLN A 185 -2.30 13.51 -12.00
N GLY A 186 -1.46 12.78 -11.26
CA GLY A 186 -1.73 11.42 -10.80
C GLY A 186 -2.63 11.38 -9.56
N TRP A 187 -3.09 10.18 -9.21
CA TRP A 187 -3.79 9.94 -7.96
C TRP A 187 -2.90 9.15 -6.98
N PRO A 188 -2.79 9.53 -5.70
CA PRO A 188 -3.36 10.72 -5.05
C PRO A 188 -2.47 11.97 -5.18
N GLY A 189 -2.89 12.95 -5.99
CA GLY A 189 -2.03 14.03 -6.49
C GLY A 189 -1.52 15.08 -5.49
N THR A 190 -2.02 15.07 -4.24
CA THR A 190 -1.67 16.01 -3.17
C THR A 190 -1.14 15.32 -1.91
N VAL A 191 -0.90 14.01 -1.99
CA VAL A 191 -0.49 13.18 -0.86
C VAL A 191 0.93 12.68 -1.11
N PRO A 192 1.85 12.76 -0.12
CA PRO A 192 3.20 12.23 -0.28
C PRO A 192 3.21 10.78 -0.76
N HIS A 193 4.11 10.45 -1.68
CA HIS A 193 4.25 9.10 -2.22
C HIS A 193 4.44 8.06 -1.10
N GLN A 194 5.30 8.33 -0.12
CA GLN A 194 5.50 7.45 1.03
C GLN A 194 4.24 7.29 1.90
N LEU A 195 3.43 8.34 2.07
CA LEU A 195 2.20 8.27 2.84
C LEU A 195 1.16 7.40 2.11
N PHE A 196 1.06 7.55 0.78
CA PHE A 196 0.24 6.68 -0.05
C PHE A 196 0.66 5.21 0.07
N ALA A 197 1.97 4.93 0.01
CA ALA A 197 2.51 3.57 0.16
C ALA A 197 2.11 2.94 1.51
N MET A 198 2.11 3.73 2.58
CA MET A 198 1.71 3.28 3.92
C MET A 198 0.20 3.11 4.06
N PHE A 199 -0.60 3.99 3.45
CA PHE A 199 -2.05 3.83 3.39
C PHE A 199 -2.41 2.51 2.70
N GLN A 200 -1.81 2.23 1.54
CA GLN A 200 -2.02 0.98 0.80
C GLN A 200 -1.54 -0.26 1.58
N ALA A 201 -0.47 -0.13 2.36
CA ALA A 201 0.00 -1.22 3.24
C ALA A 201 -1.09 -1.74 4.18
N THR A 202 -2.00 -0.88 4.63
CA THR A 202 -3.08 -1.30 5.55
C THR A 202 -4.09 -2.24 4.87
N PHE A 203 -4.36 -2.04 3.57
CA PHE A 203 -5.18 -2.95 2.76
C PHE A 203 -4.45 -4.27 2.51
N ALA A 204 -3.14 -4.21 2.23
CA ALA A 204 -2.31 -5.39 2.06
C ALA A 204 -2.30 -6.25 3.33
N ILE A 205 -2.25 -5.62 4.51
CA ILE A 205 -2.27 -6.30 5.81
C ILE A 205 -3.62 -6.97 6.09
N ILE A 206 -4.74 -6.26 5.89
CA ILE A 206 -6.04 -6.77 6.31
C ILE A 206 -6.55 -7.90 5.41
N THR A 207 -6.19 -7.89 4.13
CA THR A 207 -6.67 -8.87 3.16
C THR A 207 -6.33 -10.32 3.54
N PRO A 208 -5.08 -10.70 3.85
CA PRO A 208 -4.76 -12.04 4.34
C PRO A 208 -5.32 -12.30 5.74
N ALA A 209 -5.54 -11.27 6.56
CA ALA A 209 -6.23 -11.43 7.85
C ALA A 209 -7.68 -11.89 7.68
N LEU A 210 -8.36 -11.46 6.61
CA LEU A 210 -9.70 -11.95 6.24
C LEU A 210 -9.68 -13.44 5.86
N ILE A 211 -8.62 -13.90 5.20
CA ILE A 211 -8.47 -15.32 4.81
C ILE A 211 -8.39 -16.21 6.05
N ILE A 212 -7.72 -15.76 7.11
CA ILE A 212 -7.55 -16.53 8.35
C ILE A 212 -8.90 -17.01 8.86
N GLY A 213 -9.96 -16.19 8.79
CA GLY A 213 -11.33 -16.56 9.21
C GLY A 213 -11.86 -17.87 8.61
N GLY A 214 -11.53 -18.15 7.35
CA GLY A 214 -11.88 -19.40 6.68
C GLY A 214 -11.02 -20.59 7.14
N LEU A 215 -9.77 -20.33 7.48
CA LEU A 215 -8.74 -21.34 7.78
C LEU A 215 -8.57 -21.66 9.26
N ILE A 216 -9.32 -20.98 10.14
CA ILE A 216 -9.32 -21.21 11.59
C ILE A 216 -9.55 -22.69 11.89
N ASP A 217 -8.70 -23.23 12.77
CA ASP A 217 -8.68 -24.63 13.22
C ASP A 217 -8.32 -25.66 12.14
N ARG A 218 -7.86 -25.24 10.96
CA ARG A 218 -7.55 -26.13 9.84
C ARG A 218 -6.11 -26.06 9.35
N ILE A 219 -5.37 -25.03 9.72
CA ILE A 219 -4.00 -24.79 9.23
C ILE A 219 -2.98 -24.76 10.37
N LYS A 220 -1.81 -25.35 10.10
CA LYS A 220 -0.64 -25.22 11.00
C LYS A 220 -0.08 -23.81 10.90
N PHE A 221 0.41 -23.28 12.01
CA PHE A 221 0.96 -21.93 12.07
C PHE A 221 2.12 -21.68 11.08
N SER A 222 3.05 -22.63 10.94
CA SER A 222 4.15 -22.51 9.96
C SER A 222 3.67 -22.53 8.51
N ALA A 223 2.64 -23.34 8.22
CA ALA A 223 2.02 -23.37 6.90
C ALA A 223 1.29 -22.06 6.59
N LEU A 224 0.67 -21.43 7.59
CA LEU A 224 0.04 -20.12 7.44
C LEU A 224 1.05 -19.05 7.03
N ILE A 225 2.23 -18.98 7.68
CA ILE A 225 3.26 -17.99 7.34
C ILE A 225 3.67 -18.10 5.86
N ILE A 226 4.00 -19.31 5.42
CA ILE A 226 4.44 -19.56 4.04
C ILE A 226 3.30 -19.24 3.07
N PHE A 227 2.09 -19.70 3.38
CA PHE A 227 0.91 -19.43 2.57
C PHE A 227 0.66 -17.93 2.42
N ILE A 228 0.68 -17.16 3.51
CA ILE A 228 0.41 -15.72 3.47
C ILE A 228 1.49 -14.96 2.69
N LEU A 229 2.77 -15.30 2.83
CA LEU A 229 3.84 -14.66 2.04
C LEU A 229 3.70 -14.92 0.55
N LEU A 230 3.46 -16.18 0.17
CA LEU A 230 3.26 -16.56 -1.23
C LEU A 230 1.97 -15.94 -1.78
N TRP A 231 0.90 -15.95 -0.99
CA TRP A 231 -0.38 -15.40 -1.39
C TRP A 231 -0.32 -13.87 -1.56
N ALA A 232 0.33 -13.16 -0.64
CA ALA A 232 0.54 -11.72 -0.79
C ALA A 232 1.33 -11.41 -2.07
N THR A 233 2.45 -12.11 -2.27
CA THR A 233 3.34 -11.85 -3.42
C THR A 233 2.74 -12.23 -4.78
N PHE A 234 2.01 -13.35 -4.86
CA PHE A 234 1.56 -13.92 -6.14
C PHE A 234 0.06 -13.78 -6.39
N VAL A 235 -0.72 -13.28 -5.43
CA VAL A 235 -2.16 -13.04 -5.58
C VAL A 235 -2.51 -11.61 -5.24
N TYR A 236 -2.14 -11.13 -4.06
CA TYR A 236 -2.48 -9.76 -3.66
C TYR A 236 -1.78 -8.71 -4.52
N ASP A 237 -0.44 -8.73 -4.57
CA ASP A 237 0.34 -7.70 -5.27
C ASP A 237 -0.03 -7.61 -6.76
N PRO A 238 -0.18 -8.72 -7.52
CA PRO A 238 -0.66 -8.65 -8.91
C PRO A 238 -2.07 -8.10 -9.03
N VAL A 239 -3.02 -8.52 -8.18
CA VAL A 239 -4.41 -8.05 -8.28
C VAL A 239 -4.49 -6.57 -7.89
N ALA A 240 -3.75 -6.13 -6.89
CA ALA A 240 -3.61 -4.72 -6.53
C ALA A 240 -3.01 -3.93 -7.70
N HIS A 241 -2.00 -4.48 -8.38
CA HIS A 241 -1.43 -3.86 -9.57
C HIS A 241 -2.44 -3.74 -10.71
N TRP A 242 -3.20 -4.80 -11.00
CA TRP A 242 -4.20 -4.78 -12.06
C TRP A 242 -5.25 -3.72 -11.83
N VAL A 243 -5.71 -3.55 -10.59
CA VAL A 243 -6.86 -2.70 -10.27
C VAL A 243 -6.48 -1.27 -9.90
N TRP A 244 -5.39 -1.08 -9.15
CA TRP A 244 -4.99 0.23 -8.61
C TRP A 244 -3.62 0.71 -9.09
N GLY A 245 -2.73 -0.21 -9.49
CA GLY A 245 -1.37 0.11 -9.90
C GLY A 245 -1.20 0.48 -11.38
N GLY A 246 -2.30 0.71 -12.11
CA GLY A 246 -2.26 1.00 -13.55
C GLY A 246 -2.16 -0.21 -14.47
N GLY A 247 -2.26 -1.44 -13.93
CA GLY A 247 -2.23 -2.67 -14.71
C GLY A 247 -3.51 -2.91 -15.52
N TYR A 248 -3.76 -4.17 -15.91
CA TYR A 248 -4.77 -4.51 -16.91
C TYR A 248 -6.19 -3.96 -16.70
N ILE A 249 -6.63 -3.83 -15.44
CA ILE A 249 -8.01 -3.47 -15.11
C ILE A 249 -8.13 -1.95 -14.94
N GLY A 250 -7.41 -1.36 -14.00
CA GLY A 250 -7.48 0.08 -13.70
C GLY A 250 -6.78 0.96 -14.75
N GLY A 251 -5.79 0.42 -15.47
CA GLY A 251 -5.08 1.13 -16.56
C GLY A 251 -5.82 1.15 -17.90
N GLY A 252 -7.03 0.58 -17.98
CA GLY A 252 -7.86 0.63 -19.19
C GLY A 252 -7.44 -0.31 -20.33
N ALA A 253 -6.52 -1.27 -20.08
CA ALA A 253 -6.13 -2.25 -21.10
C ALA A 253 -7.20 -3.34 -21.35
N LEU A 254 -8.13 -3.53 -20.40
CA LEU A 254 -9.34 -4.33 -20.57
C LEU A 254 -10.55 -3.42 -20.74
N ASP A 255 -10.95 -3.22 -22.00
CA ASP A 255 -12.22 -2.60 -22.35
C ASP A 255 -13.36 -3.63 -22.17
N LEU A 256 -14.11 -3.48 -21.07
CA LEU A 256 -15.25 -4.33 -20.74
C LEU A 256 -16.53 -3.88 -21.46
N ASN A 257 -16.58 -2.63 -21.93
CA ASN A 257 -17.68 -2.08 -22.72
C ASN A 257 -17.25 -0.79 -23.45
N PRO A 258 -16.94 -0.86 -24.76
CA PRO A 258 -16.43 0.29 -25.50
C PRO A 258 -17.44 1.45 -25.62
N ASP A 259 -18.73 1.17 -25.40
CA ASP A 259 -19.81 2.12 -25.56
C ASP A 259 -20.18 2.86 -24.26
N LEU A 260 -19.57 2.51 -23.11
CA LEU A 260 -19.80 3.17 -21.81
C LEU A 260 -18.49 3.76 -21.26
N SER A 261 -18.54 4.98 -20.71
CA SER A 261 -17.43 5.53 -19.92
C SER A 261 -17.72 5.44 -18.42
N PRO A 262 -16.73 5.02 -17.59
CA PRO A 262 -15.46 4.40 -17.98
C PRO A 262 -15.65 2.96 -18.47
N SER A 263 -14.88 2.56 -19.48
CA SER A 263 -14.95 1.23 -20.11
C SER A 263 -14.16 0.15 -19.36
N PHE A 264 -13.63 0.48 -18.19
CA PHE A 264 -12.80 -0.39 -17.35
C PHE A 264 -13.43 -0.63 -15.96
N ALA A 265 -12.94 -1.62 -15.21
CA ALA A 265 -13.58 -1.98 -13.94
C ALA A 265 -13.37 -0.90 -12.86
N LEU A 266 -14.46 -0.55 -12.18
CA LEU A 266 -14.47 0.43 -11.10
C LEU A 266 -14.39 -0.25 -9.75
N ASP A 267 -13.27 -0.06 -9.05
CA ASP A 267 -13.07 -0.56 -7.69
C ASP A 267 -12.43 0.51 -6.80
N PHE A 268 -13.28 1.29 -6.14
CA PHE A 268 -12.87 2.45 -5.35
C PHE A 268 -12.08 2.09 -4.09
N ALA A 269 -12.45 1.01 -3.38
CA ALA A 269 -11.93 0.72 -2.03
C ALA A 269 -11.65 -0.78 -1.78
N GLY A 270 -11.61 -1.61 -2.83
CA GLY A 270 -11.06 -2.97 -2.75
C GLY A 270 -12.13 -4.04 -2.71
N GLY A 271 -13.27 -3.82 -3.35
CA GLY A 271 -14.26 -4.87 -3.59
C GLY A 271 -13.61 -6.11 -4.21
N THR A 272 -12.75 -5.90 -5.20
CA THR A 272 -12.00 -6.95 -5.89
C THR A 272 -10.72 -7.28 -5.14
N VAL A 273 -9.86 -6.28 -4.93
CA VAL A 273 -8.49 -6.46 -4.40
C VAL A 273 -8.48 -7.05 -3.00
N VAL A 274 -9.46 -6.70 -2.16
CA VAL A 274 -9.55 -7.13 -0.76
C VAL A 274 -10.60 -8.22 -0.59
N HIS A 275 -11.87 -7.93 -0.90
CA HIS A 275 -12.98 -8.79 -0.47
C HIS A 275 -13.14 -10.04 -1.33
N ILE A 276 -13.13 -9.91 -2.66
CA ILE A 276 -13.25 -11.06 -3.56
C ILE A 276 -12.03 -11.97 -3.44
N THR A 277 -10.81 -11.42 -3.52
CA THR A 277 -9.57 -12.22 -3.42
C THR A 277 -9.49 -12.99 -2.10
N SER A 278 -9.72 -12.33 -0.96
CA SER A 278 -9.66 -12.99 0.35
C SER A 278 -10.81 -13.98 0.56
N GLY A 279 -12.02 -13.64 0.14
CA GLY A 279 -13.21 -14.49 0.25
C GLY A 279 -13.08 -15.78 -0.53
N PHE A 280 -12.68 -15.71 -1.80
CA PHE A 280 -12.44 -16.90 -2.63
C PHE A 280 -11.23 -17.70 -2.16
N SER A 281 -10.18 -17.05 -1.66
CA SER A 281 -9.02 -17.75 -1.07
C SER A 281 -9.40 -18.50 0.20
N ALA A 282 -10.24 -17.91 1.05
CA ALA A 282 -10.78 -18.55 2.25
C ALA A 282 -11.66 -19.76 1.87
N LEU A 283 -12.50 -19.63 0.85
CA LEU A 283 -13.32 -20.72 0.33
C LEU A 283 -12.45 -21.86 -0.23
N ALA A 284 -11.48 -21.55 -1.08
CA ALA A 284 -10.56 -22.54 -1.64
C ALA A 284 -9.81 -23.29 -0.53
N GLY A 285 -9.25 -22.57 0.45
CA GLY A 285 -8.58 -23.20 1.58
C GLY A 285 -9.52 -24.02 2.46
N ALA A 286 -10.78 -23.62 2.62
CA ALA A 286 -11.79 -24.41 3.34
C ALA A 286 -12.15 -25.72 2.62
N LEU A 287 -12.14 -25.73 1.29
CA LEU A 287 -12.36 -26.93 0.47
C LEU A 287 -11.16 -27.88 0.51
N VAL A 288 -9.94 -27.35 0.40
CA VAL A 288 -8.70 -28.15 0.36
C VAL A 288 -8.36 -28.75 1.73
N LEU A 289 -8.50 -27.98 2.81
CA LEU A 289 -8.12 -28.42 4.15
C LEU A 289 -9.18 -29.29 4.86
N GLY A 290 -10.39 -29.38 4.31
CA GLY A 290 -11.45 -30.24 4.84
C GLY A 290 -12.11 -29.71 6.14
N ARG A 291 -12.75 -30.60 6.90
CA ARG A 291 -13.69 -30.27 7.99
C ARG A 291 -13.02 -29.69 9.24
N ARG A 292 -13.68 -28.72 9.91
CA ARG A 292 -13.26 -28.20 11.23
C ARG A 292 -13.38 -29.31 12.29
N LEU A 293 -12.28 -29.66 12.94
CA LEU A 293 -12.20 -30.67 14.02
C LEU A 293 -12.26 -30.02 15.39
#